data_AF-A0A1B3MNW2-F1
#
_entry.id   AF-A0A1B3MNW2-F1
#
_cell.length_a   1.000
_cell.length_b   1.000
_cell.length_c   1.000
_cell.angle_alpha   90.00
_cell.angle_beta   90.00
_cell.angle_gamma   90.00
#
_symmetry.space_group_name_H-M   'P 1'
#
loop_
_entity.id
_entity.type
_entity.pdbx_description
1 polymer ?
#
loop_
_entity_poly.entity_id
_entity_poly.type
_entity_poly.pdbx_seq_one_letter_code
_entity_poly.pdbx_strand_id
1 'polypeptide(L)'
;MADPVRASSNDDDDAAFAEGAITLWSNLLALMGTHLLEAGTPRQEVLDMLTMLHETNEETIRSPRARAIAGRHLMSVYRVLGEA
;
A
#
# COMPACT_ATOMS: atom_id res chain seq x y z
N MET A 1 3.61 0.99 38.24
CA MET A 1 4.31 0.04 37.35
C MET A 1 3.29 -0.41 36.32
N ALA A 2 3.43 0.01 35.07
CA ALA A 2 2.56 -0.46 33.99
C ALA A 2 3.05 -1.84 33.54
N ASP A 3 2.13 -2.78 33.38
CA ASP A 3 2.44 -4.16 33.00
C ASP A 3 3.03 -4.22 31.59
N PRO A 4 4.24 -4.78 31.39
CA PRO A 4 4.87 -4.86 30.08
C PRO A 4 4.08 -5.75 29.10
N VAL A 5 3.31 -6.71 29.60
CA VAL A 5 2.49 -7.63 28.80
C VAL A 5 1.34 -6.91 28.07
N ARG A 6 0.79 -5.84 28.66
CA ARG A 6 -0.28 -5.04 28.05
C ARG A 6 0.20 -4.12 26.93
N ALA A 7 1.45 -3.68 27.00
CA ALA A 7 2.04 -2.82 25.96
C ALA A 7 2.32 -3.64 24.69
N SER A 8 2.85 -4.86 24.84
CA SER A 8 3.14 -5.73 23.70
C SER A 8 1.89 -6.22 22.95
N SER A 9 0.78 -6.50 23.64
CA SER A 9 -0.45 -6.91 22.93
C SER A 9 -1.05 -5.80 22.09
N ASN A 10 -0.96 -4.54 22.56
CA ASN A 10 -1.46 -3.39 21.83
C ASN A 10 -0.64 -3.10 20.56
N ASP A 11 0.69 -3.22 20.64
CA ASP A 11 1.57 -3.01 19.49
C ASP A 11 1.37 -4.08 18.41
N ASP A 12 1.11 -5.33 18.80
CA ASP A 12 0.83 -6.43 17.86
C ASP A 12 -0.55 -6.26 17.19
N ASP A 13 -1.57 -5.84 17.95
CA ASP A 13 -2.91 -5.56 17.41
C ASP A 13 -2.89 -4.37 16.44
N ASP A 14 -2.17 -3.28 16.78
CA ASP A 14 -1.98 -2.12 15.91
C ASP A 14 -1.20 -2.49 14.63
N ALA A 15 -0.20 -3.36 14.75
CA ALA A 15 0.55 -3.87 13.61
C ALA A 15 -0.31 -4.75 12.70
N ALA A 16 -1.12 -5.64 13.26
CA ALA A 16 -2.04 -6.51 12.51
C ALA A 16 -3.14 -5.69 11.82
N PHE A 17 -3.69 -4.68 12.50
CA PHE A 17 -4.64 -3.75 11.90
C PHE A 17 -4.02 -2.97 10.75
N ALA A 18 -2.81 -2.44 10.93
CA ALA A 18 -2.09 -1.74 9.88
C ALA A 18 -1.81 -2.65 8.68
N GLU A 19 -1.41 -3.91 8.89
CA GLU A 19 -1.20 -4.89 7.83
C GLU A 19 -2.48 -5.20 7.05
N GLY A 20 -3.60 -5.40 7.77
CA GLY A 20 -4.91 -5.62 7.16
C GLY A 20 -5.38 -4.42 6.35
N ALA A 21 -5.25 -3.21 6.90
CA ALA A 21 -5.62 -1.97 6.21
C ALA A 21 -4.78 -1.77 4.94
N ILE A 22 -3.46 -1.96 5.02
CA ILE A 22 -2.56 -1.79 3.86
C ILE A 22 -2.84 -2.83 2.78
N THR A 23 -3.14 -4.07 3.17
CA THR A 23 -3.54 -5.13 2.24
C THR A 23 -4.84 -4.77 1.51
N LEU A 24 -5.85 -4.29 2.24
CA LEU A 24 -7.12 -3.85 1.65
C LEU A 24 -6.91 -2.70 0.65
N TRP A 25 -6.10 -1.70 1.01
CA TRP A 25 -5.75 -0.59 0.12
C TRP A 25 -5.02 -1.06 -1.13
N SER A 26 -4.09 -2.02 -1.00
CA SER A 26 -3.37 -2.60 -2.14
C SER A 26 -4.33 -3.29 -3.11
N ASN A 27 -5.27 -4.08 -2.58
CA ASN A 27 -6.26 -4.79 -3.39
C ASN A 27 -7.22 -3.81 -4.08
N LEU A 28 -7.62 -2.74 -3.40
CA LEU A 28 -8.46 -1.69 -3.98
C LEU A 28 -7.74 -0.97 -5.13
N LEU A 29 -6.47 -0.62 -4.96
CA LEU A 29 -5.67 0.00 -6.02
C LEU A 29 -5.51 -0.91 -7.23
N ALA A 30 -5.27 -2.20 -7.01
CA ALA A 30 -5.23 -3.19 -8.10
C ALA A 30 -6.57 -3.27 -8.83
N LEU A 31 -7.69 -3.36 -8.10
CA LEU A 31 -9.03 -3.41 -8.69
C LEU A 31 -9.35 -2.16 -9.52
N MET A 32 -9.04 -0.96 -9.00
CA MET A 32 -9.23 0.29 -9.73
C MET A 32 -8.34 0.35 -10.98
N GLY A 33 -7.08 -0.06 -10.86
CA GLY A 33 -6.16 -0.13 -12.00
C GLY A 33 -6.68 -1.06 -13.09
N THR A 34 -7.14 -2.27 -12.73
CA THR A 34 -7.75 -3.21 -13.68
C THR A 34 -8.98 -2.59 -14.36
N HIS A 35 -9.87 -1.95 -13.59
CA HIS A 35 -11.06 -1.32 -14.16
C HIS A 35 -10.71 -0.18 -15.14
N LEU A 36 -9.70 0.64 -14.82
CA LEU A 36 -9.22 1.69 -15.72
C LEU A 36 -8.67 1.10 -17.03
N LEU A 37 -7.89 0.03 -16.95
CA LEU A 37 -7.39 -0.69 -18.14
C LEU A 37 -8.55 -1.23 -18.99
N GLU A 38 -9.55 -1.85 -18.36
CA GLU A 38 -10.76 -2.35 -19.04
C GLU A 38 -11.59 -1.23 -19.68
N ALA A 39 -11.62 -0.04 -19.06
CA ALA A 39 -12.29 1.15 -19.58
C ALA A 39 -11.52 1.83 -20.72
N GLY A 40 -10.33 1.33 -21.07
CA GLY A 40 -9.51 1.84 -22.18
C GLY A 40 -8.45 2.86 -21.78
N THR A 41 -8.21 3.08 -20.49
CA THR A 41 -7.06 3.88 -20.04
C THR A 41 -5.76 3.19 -20.46
N PRO A 42 -4.82 3.91 -21.09
CA PRO A 42 -3.52 3.36 -21.43
C PRO A 42 -2.80 2.81 -20.20
N ARG A 43 -2.20 1.62 -20.33
CA ARG A 43 -1.41 1.03 -19.25
C ARG A 43 -0.33 1.95 -18.71
N GLN A 44 0.37 2.64 -19.61
CA GLN A 44 1.43 3.58 -19.20
C GLN A 44 0.87 4.68 -18.29
N GLU A 45 -0.31 5.21 -18.60
CA GLU A 45 -0.96 6.24 -17.77
C GLU A 45 -1.31 5.71 -16.37
N VAL A 46 -1.78 4.46 -16.27
CA VAL A 46 -2.01 3.80 -14.97
C VAL A 46 -0.71 3.62 -14.19
N LEU A 47 0.38 3.21 -14.85
CA LEU A 47 1.70 3.06 -14.22
C LEU A 47 2.29 4.41 -13.78
N ASP A 48 2.09 5.46 -14.56
CA ASP A 48 2.52 6.83 -14.23
C ASP A 48 1.76 7.35 -13.01
N MET A 49 0.45 7.10 -12.90
CA MET A 49 -0.34 7.45 -11.72
C MET A 49 0.15 6.73 -10.45
N LEU A 50 0.48 5.45 -10.55
CA LEU A 50 1.06 4.70 -9.43
C LEU A 50 2.46 5.22 -9.06
N THR A 51 3.21 5.73 -10.04
CA THR A 51 4.54 6.32 -9.81
C THR A 51 4.40 7.61 -9.03
N MET A 52 3.49 8.50 -9.45
CA MET A 52 3.18 9.72 -8.69
C MET A 52 2.69 9.42 -7.27
N LEU A 53 1.89 8.37 -7.08
CA LEU A 53 1.45 7.94 -5.74
C LEU A 53 2.63 7.46 -4.88
N HIS A 54 3.58 6.73 -5.47
CA HIS A 54 4.79 6.29 -4.78
C HIS A 54 5.65 7.49 -4.33
N GLU A 55 5.89 8.45 -5.22
CA GLU A 55 6.63 9.68 -4.93
C GLU A 55 5.95 10.50 -3.83
N THR A 56 4.62 10.66 -3.92
CA THR A 56 3.83 11.34 -2.89
C THR A 56 3.98 10.65 -1.52
N ASN A 57 4.00 9.32 -1.49
CA ASN A 57 4.21 8.57 -0.26
C ASN A 57 5.63 8.74 0.31
N GLU A 58 6.66 8.82 -0.55
CA GLU A 58 8.03 9.10 -0.11
C GLU A 58 8.16 10.45 0.58
N GLU A 59 7.43 11.46 0.09
CA GLU A 59 7.43 12.83 0.63
C GLU A 59 6.59 12.97 1.90
N THR A 60 5.45 12.27 1.98
CA THR A 60 4.45 12.49 3.04
C THR A 60 4.57 11.53 4.22
N ILE A 61 5.02 10.29 4.00
CA ILE A 61 5.14 9.29 5.06
C ILE A 61 6.40 9.54 5.89
N ARG A 62 6.21 10.04 7.12
CA ARG A 62 7.30 10.38 8.04
C ARG A 62 8.03 9.16 8.61
N SER A 63 7.32 8.05 8.82
CA SER A 63 7.90 6.83 9.39
C SER A 63 8.63 6.02 8.32
N PRO A 64 9.96 5.79 8.45
CA PRO A 64 10.71 4.99 7.48
C PRO A 64 10.18 3.56 7.35
N ARG A 65 9.72 2.98 8.47
CA ARG A 65 9.10 1.65 8.48
C ARG A 65 7.79 1.64 7.69
N ALA A 66 6.90 2.60 7.95
CA ALA A 66 5.63 2.68 7.24
C ALA A 66 5.83 2.90 5.74
N ARG A 67 6.84 3.70 5.39
CA ARG A 67 7.23 3.96 4.00
C ARG A 67 7.72 2.71 3.28
N ALA A 68 8.62 1.94 3.90
CA ALA A 68 9.11 0.68 3.34
C ALA A 68 8.00 -0.38 3.19
N ILE A 69 6.99 -0.36 4.06
CA ILE A 69 5.82 -1.22 3.92
C ILE A 69 4.98 -0.75 2.72
N ALA A 70 4.59 0.53 2.68
CA ALA A 70 3.81 1.10 1.56
C ALA A 70 4.47 0.86 0.19
N GLY A 71 5.79 1.01 0.09
CA GLY A 71 6.55 0.71 -1.12
C GLY A 71 6.45 -0.76 -1.57
N ARG A 72 6.58 -1.72 -0.63
CA ARG A 72 6.41 -3.15 -0.95
C ARG A 72 5.03 -3.48 -1.48
N HIS A 73 4.00 -2.87 -0.89
CA HIS A 73 2.62 -3.06 -1.30
C HIS A 73 2.34 -2.46 -2.68
N LEU A 74 2.86 -1.26 -2.97
CA LEU A 74 2.79 -0.66 -4.30
C LEU A 74 3.47 -1.56 -5.35
N MET A 75 4.61 -2.18 -5.04
CA MET A 75 5.26 -3.14 -5.95
C MET A 75 4.39 -4.36 -6.26
N SER A 76 3.60 -4.83 -5.29
CA SER A 76 2.60 -5.88 -5.55
C SER A 76 1.53 -5.42 -6.54
N VAL A 77 1.06 -4.16 -6.42
CA VAL A 77 0.07 -3.57 -7.35
C VAL A 77 0.68 -3.43 -8.75
N TYR A 78 1.91 -2.93 -8.85
CA TYR A 78 2.65 -2.86 -10.12
C TYR A 78 2.75 -4.21 -10.81
N ARG A 79 3.05 -5.28 -10.07
CA ARG A 79 3.12 -6.63 -10.63
C ARG A 79 1.78 -7.07 -11.20
N VAL A 80 0.70 -6.92 -10.45
CA VAL A 80 -0.66 -7.28 -10.90
C VAL A 80 -1.04 -6.55 -12.18
N LEU A 81 -0.75 -5.25 -12.26
CA LEU A 81 -1.12 -4.41 -13.41
C LEU A 81 -0.11 -4.47 -14.56
N GLY A 82 1.11 -4.93 -14.31
CA GLY A 82 2.15 -5.14 -15.31
C GLY A 82 2.05 -6.49 -16.01
N GLU A 83 1.54 -7.51 -15.31
CA GLU A 83 1.36 -8.88 -15.84
C GLU A 83 -0.02 -9.13 -16.49
N ALA A 84 -1.04 -8.33 -16.16
CA ALA A 84 -2.37 -8.37 -16.78
C ALA A 84 -2.34 -7.95 -18.26
#